data_AF-A0AA44VSC5-F1
#
_entry.id   AF-A0AA44VSC5-F1
#
_cell.length_a   1.000
_cell.length_b   1.000
_cell.length_c   1.000
_cell.angle_alpha   90.00
_cell.angle_beta   90.00
_cell.angle_gamma   90.00
#
_symmetry.space_group_name_H-M   'P 1'
#
loop_
_entity.id
_entity.type
_entity.pdbx_description
1 polymer ?
#
loop_
_entity_poly.entity_id
_entity_poly.type
_entity_poly.pdbx_seq_one_letter_code
_entity_poly.pdbx_strand_id
1 'polypeptide(L)'
;MKITKKIIKKFLSEFDENDESKALASRGDFLRKFPLKSLSQLSLDDYVIGKGTASFCAMVEAKTKGWANIQGATASKFGIYYGKKKGDPHDKYRPSKKFGSTTNEAFASIKNSLVNLIELGGELDFKGIDLNPFSQMFKAKILSLYFPESYINICSEEHILDFAQEIGLPDGKYVSEYQHLIIKEKLSNPDTKEWSNPKFMSFLYSQFSENENGIPNISKPRKRPKRKVNFEDILDNQNKIGLLSENYALEWEKNRLIGLGFGDLVKEIENRTEYPAYGYDFLSYSKPGIERYIEVKSIGKKSNGQYRFFLSDNEMTISKSSEHKEEYYFYLVKYGKDGTPADLYIKKATEMYEDSNIEPCAYSINFELSV
;
A
#
# COMPACT_ATOMS: atom_id res chain seq x y z
N MET A 1 -24.21 6.02 13.73
CA MET A 1 -22.95 5.95 14.48
C MET A 1 -22.46 7.36 14.78
N LYS A 2 -22.41 7.75 16.06
CA LYS A 2 -21.70 8.97 16.46
C LYS A 2 -20.23 8.62 16.66
N ILE A 3 -19.35 9.19 15.83
CA ILE A 3 -17.90 9.08 16.01
C ILE A 3 -17.54 9.79 17.32
N THR A 4 -17.28 9.03 18.38
CA THR A 4 -16.88 9.59 19.68
C THR A 4 -15.38 9.49 19.88
N LYS A 5 -14.80 10.42 20.63
CA LYS A 5 -13.37 10.38 21.01
C LYS A 5 -12.97 9.07 21.68
N LYS A 6 -13.87 8.43 22.42
CA LYS A 6 -13.62 7.14 23.08
C LYS A 6 -13.39 6.03 22.05
N ILE A 7 -14.25 5.96 21.03
CA ILE A 7 -14.15 4.95 19.97
C ILE A 7 -12.90 5.19 19.12
N ILE A 8 -12.63 6.45 18.76
CA ILE A 8 -11.40 6.83 18.04
C ILE A 8 -10.15 6.39 18.83
N LYS A 9 -10.10 6.69 20.14
CA LYS A 9 -8.94 6.33 20.95
C LYS A 9 -8.72 4.81 21.02
N LYS A 10 -9.79 4.02 21.13
CA LYS A 10 -9.71 2.54 21.08
C LYS A 10 -9.17 2.05 19.74
N PHE A 11 -9.72 2.56 18.63
CA PHE A 11 -9.25 2.21 17.30
C PHE A 11 -7.77 2.56 17.10
N LEU A 12 -7.35 3.77 17.49
CA LEU A 12 -5.96 4.20 17.34
C LEU A 12 -4.97 3.36 18.14
N SER A 13 -5.37 2.77 19.28
CA SER A 13 -4.49 1.85 20.02
C SER A 13 -4.33 0.47 19.39
N GLU A 14 -5.21 0.10 18.45
CA GLU A 14 -5.24 -1.23 17.81
C GLU A 14 -4.85 -1.16 16.32
N PHE A 15 -4.79 0.03 15.75
CA PHE A 15 -4.58 0.26 14.33
C PHE A 15 -3.12 0.01 13.91
N ASP A 16 -2.92 -0.84 12.91
CA ASP A 16 -1.60 -1.11 12.33
C ASP A 16 -1.30 -0.13 11.18
N GLU A 17 -0.39 0.81 11.41
CA GLU A 17 0.04 1.79 10.40
C GLU A 17 0.77 1.14 9.20
N ASN A 18 1.21 -0.11 9.31
CA ASN A 18 1.80 -0.83 8.18
C ASN A 18 0.78 -1.11 7.08
N ASP A 19 -0.46 -1.45 7.44
CA ASP A 19 -1.49 -1.75 6.45
C ASP A 19 -1.88 -0.49 5.66
N GLU A 20 -1.98 0.65 6.34
CA GLU A 20 -2.13 1.97 5.72
C GLU A 20 -0.97 2.28 4.77
N SER A 21 0.26 2.13 5.26
CA SER A 21 1.47 2.39 4.48
C SER A 21 1.53 1.54 3.21
N LYS A 22 1.23 0.24 3.32
CA LYS A 22 1.20 -0.69 2.18
C LYS A 22 0.09 -0.34 1.19
N ALA A 23 -1.08 0.05 1.67
CA ALA A 23 -2.18 0.51 0.84
C ALA A 23 -1.76 1.72 0.00
N LEU A 24 -1.16 2.74 0.63
CA LEU A 24 -0.69 3.96 -0.03
C LEU A 24 0.40 3.68 -1.07
N ALA A 25 1.43 2.91 -0.71
CA ALA A 25 2.49 2.56 -1.66
C ALA A 25 1.95 1.77 -2.86
N SER A 26 1.03 0.82 -2.64
CA SER A 26 0.42 0.06 -3.74
C SER A 26 -0.41 0.93 -4.69
N ARG A 27 -1.10 1.96 -4.16
CA ARG A 27 -1.80 2.95 -4.97
C ARG A 27 -0.81 3.76 -5.81
N GLY A 28 0.30 4.22 -5.23
CA GLY A 28 1.32 4.97 -5.95
C GLY A 28 1.94 4.19 -7.11
N ASP A 29 2.29 2.92 -6.88
CA ASP A 29 2.81 2.03 -7.93
C ASP A 29 1.80 1.88 -9.09
N PHE A 30 0.52 1.72 -8.76
CA PHE A 30 -0.56 1.68 -9.75
C PHE A 30 -0.66 2.98 -10.56
N LEU A 31 -0.68 4.13 -9.91
CA LEU A 31 -0.80 5.44 -10.57
C LEU A 31 0.40 5.78 -11.46
N ARG A 32 1.59 5.36 -11.03
CA ARG A 32 2.81 5.51 -11.82
C ARG A 32 2.77 4.68 -13.10
N LYS A 33 2.27 3.44 -13.03
CA LYS A 33 2.17 2.56 -14.19
C LYS A 33 1.01 2.92 -15.12
N PHE A 34 -0.11 3.35 -14.55
CA PHE A 34 -1.33 3.68 -15.28
C PHE A 34 -1.80 5.11 -14.94
N PRO A 35 -1.04 6.14 -15.31
CA PRO A 35 -1.48 7.52 -15.11
C PRO A 35 -2.73 7.80 -15.95
N LEU A 36 -3.62 8.68 -15.49
CA LEU A 36 -4.91 8.99 -16.14
C LEU A 36 -4.78 9.23 -17.65
N LYS A 37 -3.78 10.02 -18.05
CA LYS A 37 -3.51 10.38 -19.45
C LYS A 37 -3.17 9.18 -20.35
N SER A 38 -2.71 8.07 -19.78
CA SER A 38 -2.34 6.86 -20.53
C SER A 38 -3.50 5.90 -20.78
N LEU A 39 -4.63 6.05 -20.07
CA LEU A 39 -5.74 5.08 -20.13
C LEU A 39 -6.36 4.99 -21.53
N SER A 40 -6.40 6.11 -22.26
CA SER A 40 -6.84 6.16 -23.66
C SER A 40 -5.87 5.49 -24.64
N GLN A 41 -4.69 5.04 -24.19
CA GLN A 41 -3.66 4.40 -25.01
C GLN A 41 -3.40 2.94 -24.65
N LEU A 42 -4.13 2.38 -23.67
CA LEU A 42 -3.97 0.98 -23.29
C LEU A 42 -4.17 0.05 -24.50
N SER A 43 -3.25 -0.91 -24.65
CA SER A 43 -3.45 -2.09 -25.49
C SER A 43 -4.28 -3.14 -24.75
N LEU A 44 -4.77 -4.14 -25.47
CA LEU A 44 -5.52 -5.25 -24.88
C LEU A 44 -4.68 -6.00 -23.83
N ASP A 45 -3.38 -6.15 -24.08
CA ASP A 45 -2.46 -6.82 -23.16
C ASP A 45 -2.11 -5.99 -21.92
N ASP A 46 -2.06 -4.66 -22.08
CA ASP A 46 -1.90 -3.75 -20.94
C ASP A 46 -3.13 -3.75 -20.05
N TYR A 47 -4.31 -4.09 -20.58
CA TYR A 47 -5.56 -4.11 -19.83
C TYR A 47 -5.82 -5.45 -19.11
N VAL A 48 -5.73 -6.57 -19.84
CA VAL A 48 -6.39 -7.83 -19.48
C VAL A 48 -5.74 -8.57 -18.31
N ILE A 49 -6.54 -9.19 -17.43
CA ILE A 49 -6.05 -10.15 -16.43
C ILE A 49 -5.82 -11.54 -17.03
N GLY A 50 -4.88 -12.31 -16.46
CA GLY A 50 -4.68 -13.73 -16.76
C GLY A 50 -3.43 -14.07 -17.59
N LYS A 51 -2.68 -13.07 -18.08
CA LYS A 51 -1.40 -13.28 -18.78
C LYS A 51 -0.18 -13.43 -17.87
N GLY A 52 -0.34 -13.28 -16.55
CA GLY A 52 0.77 -13.25 -15.60
C GLY A 52 1.60 -11.95 -15.64
N THR A 53 1.15 -10.96 -16.40
CA THR A 53 1.76 -9.63 -16.47
C THR A 53 1.12 -8.68 -15.45
N ALA A 54 1.82 -7.60 -15.10
CA ALA A 54 1.27 -6.50 -14.31
C ALA A 54 0.40 -5.58 -15.18
N SER A 55 -0.65 -6.13 -15.79
CA SER A 55 -1.67 -5.38 -16.54
C SER A 55 -2.59 -4.59 -15.60
N PHE A 56 -3.40 -3.69 -16.17
CA PHE A 56 -4.33 -2.83 -15.46
C PHE A 56 -5.24 -3.64 -14.53
N CYS A 57 -5.97 -4.63 -15.05
CA CYS A 57 -6.87 -5.45 -14.24
C CYS A 57 -6.12 -6.26 -13.16
N ALA A 58 -4.93 -6.77 -13.49
CA ALA A 58 -4.11 -7.50 -12.51
C ALA A 58 -3.63 -6.58 -11.37
N MET A 59 -3.27 -5.32 -11.67
CA MET A 59 -2.88 -4.36 -10.65
C MET A 59 -4.07 -3.88 -9.81
N VAL A 60 -5.20 -3.57 -10.45
CA VAL A 60 -6.44 -3.16 -9.76
C VAL A 60 -6.94 -4.25 -8.82
N GLU A 61 -6.84 -5.54 -9.19
CA GLU A 61 -7.30 -6.62 -8.32
C GLU A 61 -6.27 -7.04 -7.26
N ALA A 62 -5.06 -7.42 -7.69
CA ALA A 62 -4.12 -8.12 -6.82
C ALA A 62 -3.10 -7.17 -6.19
N LYS A 63 -2.55 -6.21 -6.96
CA LYS A 63 -1.49 -5.33 -6.45
C LYS A 63 -2.00 -4.25 -5.52
N THR A 64 -3.21 -3.75 -5.74
CA THR A 64 -3.83 -2.75 -4.87
C THR A 64 -4.77 -3.38 -3.82
N LYS A 65 -4.61 -4.68 -3.50
CA LYS A 65 -5.46 -5.37 -2.50
C LYS A 65 -5.47 -4.66 -1.15
N GLY A 66 -4.31 -4.15 -0.69
CA GLY A 66 -4.21 -3.38 0.54
C GLY A 66 -5.02 -2.08 0.50
N TRP A 67 -5.18 -1.46 -0.67
CA TRP A 67 -6.06 -0.30 -0.86
C TRP A 67 -7.54 -0.67 -0.72
N ALA A 68 -7.98 -1.75 -1.36
CA ALA A 68 -9.34 -2.30 -1.25
C ALA A 68 -9.39 -3.69 -1.89
N ASN A 69 -10.05 -4.65 -1.26
CA ASN A 69 -10.12 -6.01 -1.78
C ASN A 69 -11.34 -6.18 -2.71
N ILE A 70 -11.11 -6.59 -3.96
CA ILE A 70 -12.16 -6.93 -4.93
C ILE A 70 -12.04 -8.37 -5.48
N GLN A 71 -11.24 -9.20 -4.81
CA GLN A 71 -11.10 -10.63 -5.11
C GLN A 71 -12.37 -11.41 -4.73
N GLY A 72 -12.51 -12.64 -5.24
CA GLY A 72 -13.65 -13.52 -4.94
C GLY A 72 -14.75 -13.50 -6.01
N ALA A 73 -14.90 -12.41 -6.77
CA ALA A 73 -15.74 -12.37 -7.96
C ALA A 73 -14.99 -12.88 -9.21
N THR A 74 -15.71 -13.42 -10.20
CA THR A 74 -15.12 -13.95 -11.44
C THR A 74 -14.42 -12.88 -12.28
N ALA A 75 -13.40 -13.27 -13.05
CA ALA A 75 -12.65 -12.36 -13.93
C ALA A 75 -13.52 -11.68 -15.01
N SER A 76 -14.75 -12.17 -15.27
CA SER A 76 -15.70 -11.52 -16.18
C SER A 76 -16.12 -10.12 -15.72
N LYS A 77 -15.91 -9.75 -14.44
CA LYS A 77 -16.16 -8.40 -13.93
C LYS A 77 -15.35 -7.31 -14.63
N PHE A 78 -14.22 -7.68 -15.24
CA PHE A 78 -13.37 -6.79 -16.03
C PHE A 78 -13.82 -6.65 -17.49
N GLY A 79 -14.95 -7.25 -17.88
CA GLY A 79 -15.44 -7.20 -19.26
C GLY A 79 -14.69 -8.13 -20.22
N ILE A 80 -13.37 -8.27 -20.11
CA ILE A 80 -12.57 -9.23 -20.89
C ILE A 80 -11.45 -9.81 -20.01
N TYR A 81 -11.17 -11.11 -20.14
CA TYR A 81 -10.05 -11.78 -19.47
C TYR A 81 -9.34 -12.75 -20.42
N TYR A 82 -8.10 -13.10 -20.10
CA TYR A 82 -7.32 -14.11 -20.81
C TYR A 82 -7.32 -15.41 -19.99
N GLY A 83 -7.76 -16.51 -20.59
CA GLY A 83 -7.74 -17.80 -19.91
C GLY A 83 -8.52 -18.90 -20.61
N LYS A 84 -8.49 -20.09 -20.01
CA LYS A 84 -9.15 -21.30 -20.50
C LYS A 84 -10.38 -21.71 -19.69
N LYS A 85 -11.31 -22.37 -20.36
CA LYS A 85 -12.42 -23.16 -19.80
C LYS A 85 -12.15 -24.64 -20.07
N LYS A 86 -12.90 -25.53 -19.40
CA LYS A 86 -12.83 -26.98 -19.63
C LYS A 86 -13.05 -27.26 -21.13
N GLY A 87 -12.07 -27.93 -21.75
CA GLY A 87 -12.10 -28.28 -23.18
C GLY A 87 -11.37 -27.32 -24.11
N ASP A 88 -10.84 -26.19 -23.64
CA ASP A 88 -9.95 -25.38 -24.48
C ASP A 88 -8.55 -26.01 -24.58
N PRO A 89 -7.93 -25.99 -25.78
CA PRO A 89 -6.55 -26.45 -25.95
C PRO A 89 -5.52 -25.43 -25.41
N HIS A 90 -5.84 -24.14 -25.45
CA HIS A 90 -4.96 -23.04 -25.04
C HIS A 90 -5.78 -21.89 -24.43
N ASP A 91 -5.12 -21.03 -23.66
CA ASP A 91 -5.73 -19.78 -23.18
C ASP A 91 -6.06 -18.85 -24.35
N LYS A 92 -7.15 -18.10 -24.22
CA LYS A 92 -7.60 -17.13 -25.22
C LYS A 92 -8.28 -15.94 -24.56
N TYR A 93 -8.45 -14.85 -25.29
CA TYR A 93 -9.26 -13.72 -24.84
C TYR A 93 -10.74 -14.09 -24.79
N ARG A 94 -11.40 -13.65 -23.74
CA ARG A 94 -12.79 -14.02 -23.42
C ARG A 94 -13.60 -12.77 -23.13
N PRO A 95 -14.19 -12.14 -24.16
CA PRO A 95 -15.05 -10.99 -23.97
C PRO A 95 -16.35 -11.41 -23.28
N SER A 96 -16.85 -10.54 -22.42
CA SER A 96 -18.21 -10.57 -21.90
C SER A 96 -19.16 -10.01 -22.96
N LYS A 97 -20.28 -10.69 -23.19
CA LYS A 97 -21.31 -10.29 -24.16
C LYS A 97 -21.85 -8.87 -23.91
N LYS A 98 -21.74 -8.36 -22.68
CA LYS A 98 -22.11 -6.98 -22.32
C LYS A 98 -21.31 -5.93 -23.09
N PHE A 99 -20.06 -6.24 -23.45
CA PHE A 99 -19.15 -5.28 -24.06
C PHE A 99 -18.95 -5.50 -25.56
N GLY A 100 -19.21 -6.70 -26.08
CA GLY A 100 -19.13 -6.99 -27.51
C GLY A 100 -19.14 -8.48 -27.82
N SER A 101 -19.30 -8.81 -29.11
CA SER A 101 -19.32 -10.19 -29.58
C SER A 101 -17.92 -10.67 -30.00
N THR A 102 -17.08 -9.76 -30.47
CA THR A 102 -15.67 -10.03 -30.80
C THR A 102 -14.71 -9.43 -29.77
N THR A 103 -13.47 -9.93 -29.74
CA THR A 103 -12.43 -9.41 -28.83
C THR A 103 -12.15 -7.93 -29.07
N ASN A 104 -12.09 -7.50 -30.33
CA ASN A 104 -11.78 -6.12 -30.69
C ASN A 104 -12.93 -5.17 -30.35
N GLU A 105 -14.18 -5.54 -30.66
CA GLU A 105 -15.37 -4.77 -30.27
C GLU A 105 -15.47 -4.61 -28.76
N ALA A 106 -15.33 -5.73 -28.03
CA ALA A 106 -15.41 -5.72 -26.59
C ALA A 106 -14.32 -4.85 -25.97
N PHE A 107 -13.08 -4.95 -26.46
CA PHE A 107 -11.99 -4.13 -25.94
C PHE A 107 -12.18 -2.64 -26.24
N ALA A 108 -12.64 -2.27 -27.44
CA ALA A 108 -12.96 -0.89 -27.77
C ALA A 108 -14.06 -0.31 -26.85
N SER A 109 -15.14 -1.09 -26.63
CA SER A 109 -16.24 -0.71 -25.73
C SER A 109 -15.78 -0.55 -24.27
N ILE A 110 -14.96 -1.48 -23.78
CA ILE A 110 -14.36 -1.43 -22.44
C ILE A 110 -13.48 -0.19 -22.27
N LYS A 111 -12.63 0.09 -23.26
CA LYS A 111 -11.73 1.25 -23.22
C LYS A 111 -12.51 2.57 -23.20
N ASN A 112 -13.53 2.70 -24.03
CA ASN A 112 -14.43 3.86 -24.00
C ASN A 112 -15.16 3.98 -22.66
N SER A 113 -15.64 2.85 -22.11
CA SER A 113 -16.30 2.83 -20.80
C SER A 113 -15.37 3.22 -19.66
N LEU A 114 -14.09 2.88 -19.74
CA LEU A 114 -13.06 3.24 -18.76
C LEU A 114 -12.74 4.73 -18.81
N VAL A 115 -12.53 5.29 -20.00
CA VAL A 115 -12.28 6.73 -20.17
C VAL A 115 -13.50 7.53 -19.69
N ASN A 116 -14.70 7.12 -20.10
CA ASN A 116 -15.95 7.74 -19.65
C ASN A 116 -16.13 7.65 -18.13
N LEU A 117 -15.79 6.52 -17.48
CA LEU A 117 -15.86 6.41 -16.01
C LEU A 117 -14.97 7.44 -15.30
N ILE A 118 -13.77 7.67 -15.84
CA ILE A 118 -12.82 8.64 -15.29
C ILE A 118 -13.32 10.07 -15.46
N GLU A 119 -13.85 10.41 -16.62
CA GLU A 119 -14.43 11.74 -16.90
C GLU A 119 -15.58 12.02 -15.94
N LEU A 120 -16.57 11.12 -15.86
CA LEU A 120 -17.71 11.22 -14.95
C LEU A 120 -17.27 11.30 -13.47
N GLY A 121 -16.22 10.56 -13.10
CA GLY A 121 -15.61 10.59 -11.78
C GLY A 121 -15.00 11.94 -11.42
N GLY A 122 -14.34 12.60 -12.38
CA GLY A 122 -13.78 13.93 -12.19
C GLY A 122 -14.85 15.03 -12.09
N GLU A 123 -15.96 14.85 -12.79
CA GLU A 123 -17.10 15.79 -12.80
C GLU A 123 -18.12 15.55 -11.67
N LEU A 124 -17.95 14.47 -10.90
CA LEU A 124 -18.90 14.02 -9.89
C LEU A 124 -20.31 13.74 -10.44
N ASP A 125 -20.41 13.26 -11.69
CA ASP A 125 -21.69 12.80 -12.27
C ASP A 125 -22.04 11.40 -11.75
N PHE A 126 -22.62 11.35 -10.54
CA PHE A 126 -22.98 10.11 -9.86
C PHE A 126 -23.97 9.24 -10.65
N LYS A 127 -24.91 9.86 -11.37
CA LYS A 127 -25.85 9.14 -12.21
C LYS A 127 -25.12 8.45 -13.36
N GLY A 128 -24.25 9.17 -14.05
CA GLY A 128 -23.43 8.62 -15.14
C GLY A 128 -22.52 7.49 -14.65
N ILE A 129 -21.89 7.65 -13.48
CA ILE A 129 -21.05 6.63 -12.86
C ILE A 129 -21.86 5.36 -12.58
N ASP A 130 -23.05 5.49 -11.98
CA ASP A 130 -23.88 4.34 -11.62
C ASP A 130 -24.41 3.61 -12.86
N LEU A 131 -24.69 4.33 -13.94
CA LEU A 131 -25.10 3.77 -15.23
C LEU A 131 -23.94 3.17 -16.05
N ASN A 132 -22.68 3.47 -15.71
CA ASN A 132 -21.52 2.93 -16.41
C ASN A 132 -21.51 1.39 -16.40
N PRO A 133 -21.16 0.72 -17.51
CA PRO A 133 -21.34 -0.72 -17.67
C PRO A 133 -20.41 -1.61 -16.82
N PHE A 134 -19.40 -1.08 -16.15
CA PHE A 134 -18.60 -1.89 -15.23
C PHE A 134 -19.37 -2.31 -13.97
N SER A 135 -18.91 -3.39 -13.32
CA SER A 135 -19.48 -3.81 -12.04
C SER A 135 -19.22 -2.76 -10.96
N GLN A 136 -20.11 -2.67 -9.96
CA GLN A 136 -19.99 -1.72 -8.86
C GLN A 136 -18.62 -1.77 -8.18
N MET A 137 -18.17 -2.98 -7.79
CA MET A 137 -16.86 -3.19 -7.18
C MET A 137 -15.71 -2.62 -8.02
N PHE A 138 -15.77 -2.77 -9.35
CA PHE A 138 -14.70 -2.32 -10.23
C PHE A 138 -14.74 -0.79 -10.42
N LYS A 139 -15.94 -0.21 -10.56
CA LYS A 139 -16.14 1.25 -10.63
C LYS A 139 -15.62 1.93 -9.37
N ALA A 140 -16.09 1.51 -8.21
CA ALA A 140 -15.70 2.05 -6.92
C ALA A 140 -14.19 1.93 -6.67
N LYS A 141 -13.59 0.80 -7.07
CA LYS A 141 -12.15 0.59 -6.97
C LYS A 141 -11.35 1.56 -7.84
N ILE A 142 -11.71 1.69 -9.12
CA ILE A 142 -11.03 2.61 -10.06
C ILE A 142 -11.14 4.06 -9.56
N LEU A 143 -12.36 4.48 -9.20
CA LEU A 143 -12.62 5.84 -8.74
C LEU A 143 -11.86 6.17 -7.46
N SER A 144 -11.85 5.27 -6.46
CA SER A 144 -11.08 5.51 -5.23
C SER A 144 -9.56 5.53 -5.45
N LEU A 145 -9.04 4.79 -6.43
CA LEU A 145 -7.61 4.84 -6.78
C LEU A 145 -7.24 6.19 -7.40
N TYR A 146 -8.03 6.71 -8.35
CA TYR A 146 -7.70 7.96 -9.04
C TYR A 146 -8.14 9.23 -8.31
N PHE A 147 -9.26 9.18 -7.59
CA PHE A 147 -9.93 10.33 -6.98
C PHE A 147 -10.22 10.08 -5.48
N PRO A 148 -9.18 9.85 -4.64
CA PRO A 148 -9.39 9.52 -3.22
C PRO A 148 -10.07 10.64 -2.42
N GLU A 149 -9.93 11.90 -2.85
CA GLU A 149 -10.60 13.05 -2.23
C GLU A 149 -12.11 13.08 -2.50
N SER A 150 -12.59 12.25 -3.42
CA SER A 150 -13.98 12.22 -3.86
C SER A 150 -14.64 10.88 -3.64
N TYR A 151 -13.89 9.78 -3.53
CA TYR A 151 -14.44 8.43 -3.39
C TYR A 151 -13.65 7.60 -2.39
N ILE A 152 -14.35 7.09 -1.37
CA ILE A 152 -13.76 6.17 -0.40
C ILE A 152 -13.42 4.83 -1.03
N ASN A 153 -12.35 4.19 -0.54
CA ASN A 153 -11.83 2.89 -0.95
C ASN A 153 -12.66 1.70 -0.44
N ILE A 154 -13.99 1.84 -0.42
CA ILE A 154 -14.96 0.78 -0.15
C ILE A 154 -15.66 0.48 -1.46
N CYS A 155 -15.67 -0.79 -1.86
CA CYS A 155 -16.10 -1.18 -3.20
C CYS A 155 -17.47 -1.86 -3.23
N SER A 156 -17.87 -2.49 -2.13
CA SER A 156 -19.13 -3.26 -2.05
C SER A 156 -20.31 -2.30 -1.94
N GLU A 157 -21.30 -2.49 -2.80
CA GLU A 157 -22.56 -1.74 -2.74
C GLU A 157 -23.22 -1.86 -1.38
N GLU A 158 -23.39 -3.09 -0.90
CA GLU A 158 -23.95 -3.42 0.40
C GLU A 158 -23.23 -2.65 1.52
N HIS A 159 -21.91 -2.77 1.61
CA HIS A 159 -21.15 -2.08 2.65
C HIS A 159 -21.26 -0.56 2.52
N ILE A 160 -21.22 0.01 1.31
CA ILE A 160 -21.37 1.46 1.10
C ILE A 160 -22.73 1.93 1.65
N LEU A 161 -23.79 1.19 1.34
CA LEU A 161 -25.14 1.52 1.81
C LEU A 161 -25.26 1.36 3.33
N ASP A 162 -24.69 0.30 3.90
CA ASP A 162 -24.71 0.11 5.36
C ASP A 162 -23.95 1.23 6.07
N PHE A 163 -22.74 1.60 5.60
CA PHE A 163 -21.98 2.71 6.17
C PHE A 163 -22.73 4.03 6.03
N ALA A 164 -23.36 4.28 4.88
CA ALA A 164 -24.16 5.48 4.65
C ALA A 164 -25.35 5.57 5.62
N GLN A 165 -26.05 4.45 5.81
CA GLN A 165 -27.15 4.36 6.78
C GLN A 165 -26.64 4.57 8.20
N GLU A 166 -25.53 3.93 8.58
CA GLU A 166 -24.98 4.06 9.91
C GLU A 166 -24.57 5.49 10.22
N ILE A 167 -23.89 6.19 9.32
CA ILE A 167 -23.49 7.59 9.57
C ILE A 167 -24.67 8.57 9.41
N GLY A 168 -25.85 8.09 8.98
CA GLY A 168 -27.08 8.87 8.92
C GLY A 168 -27.24 9.70 7.65
N LEU A 169 -26.68 9.24 6.52
CA LEU A 169 -26.88 9.90 5.23
C LEU A 169 -28.32 9.71 4.71
N PRO A 170 -28.88 10.68 3.97
CA PRO A 170 -30.21 10.56 3.38
C PRO A 170 -30.32 9.40 2.38
N ASP A 171 -31.47 8.73 2.37
CA ASP A 171 -31.80 7.68 1.41
C ASP A 171 -31.98 8.21 -0.03
N GLY A 172 -32.02 7.27 -0.99
CA GLY A 172 -32.38 7.56 -2.39
C GLY A 172 -31.26 8.18 -3.23
N LYS A 173 -30.00 8.05 -2.80
CA LYS A 173 -28.83 8.51 -3.57
C LYS A 173 -28.21 7.39 -4.39
N TYR A 174 -27.39 7.78 -5.37
CA TYR A 174 -26.57 6.86 -6.13
C TYR A 174 -25.46 6.25 -5.26
N VAL A 175 -25.02 5.03 -5.55
CA VAL A 175 -23.98 4.33 -4.76
C VAL A 175 -22.66 5.10 -4.81
N SER A 176 -22.31 5.65 -5.98
CA SER A 176 -21.15 6.51 -6.12
C SER A 176 -21.28 7.85 -5.36
N GLU A 177 -22.50 8.37 -5.20
CA GLU A 177 -22.76 9.54 -4.37
C GLU A 177 -22.58 9.22 -2.89
N TYR A 178 -22.98 8.04 -2.43
CA TYR A 178 -22.69 7.60 -1.06
C TYR A 178 -21.19 7.49 -0.79
N GLN A 179 -20.39 6.97 -1.73
CA GLN A 179 -18.92 7.00 -1.60
C GLN A 179 -18.38 8.43 -1.39
N HIS A 180 -18.97 9.40 -2.09
CA HIS A 180 -18.59 10.80 -1.98
C HIS A 180 -18.99 11.42 -0.65
N LEU A 181 -20.23 11.19 -0.22
CA LEU A 181 -20.76 11.71 1.04
C LEU A 181 -20.01 11.13 2.25
N ILE A 182 -19.63 9.85 2.22
CA ILE A 182 -18.80 9.23 3.27
C ILE A 182 -17.43 9.95 3.38
N ILE A 183 -16.81 10.32 2.25
CA ILE A 183 -15.58 11.14 2.28
C ILE A 183 -15.85 12.54 2.84
N LYS A 184 -16.97 13.17 2.48
CA LYS A 184 -17.33 14.47 3.05
C LYS A 184 -17.50 14.40 4.57
N GLU A 185 -18.07 13.32 5.10
CA GLU A 185 -18.16 13.11 6.55
C GLU A 185 -16.79 12.87 7.21
N LYS A 186 -15.89 12.14 6.54
CA LYS A 186 -14.49 12.03 7.01
C LYS A 186 -13.85 13.40 7.16
N LEU A 187 -14.00 14.25 6.14
CA LEU A 187 -13.36 15.56 6.04
C LEU A 187 -14.01 16.63 6.92
N SER A 188 -15.31 16.51 7.23
CA SER A 188 -16.04 17.43 8.10
C SER A 188 -15.66 17.26 9.58
N ASN A 189 -15.21 16.05 9.96
CA ASN A 189 -14.89 15.71 11.34
C ASN A 189 -13.44 16.08 11.72
N PRO A 190 -13.21 16.91 12.76
CA PRO A 190 -11.88 17.36 13.17
C PRO A 190 -10.89 16.24 13.51
N ASP A 191 -11.37 15.10 13.99
CA ASP A 191 -10.53 13.99 14.43
C ASP A 191 -10.13 13.05 13.27
N THR A 192 -10.90 13.03 12.17
CA THR A 192 -10.69 12.11 11.04
C THR A 192 -10.31 12.80 9.73
N LYS A 193 -10.42 14.13 9.63
CA LYS A 193 -10.16 14.88 8.39
C LYS A 193 -8.75 14.67 7.83
N GLU A 194 -7.76 14.47 8.70
CA GLU A 194 -6.36 14.24 8.33
C GLU A 194 -6.04 12.75 8.09
N TRP A 195 -6.99 11.84 8.32
CA TRP A 195 -6.76 10.42 8.13
C TRP A 195 -6.77 10.07 6.64
N SER A 196 -5.90 9.14 6.26
CA SER A 196 -5.98 8.53 4.94
C SER A 196 -7.28 7.73 4.79
N ASN A 197 -7.68 7.49 3.54
CA ASN A 197 -8.84 6.67 3.24
C ASN A 197 -8.68 5.22 3.75
N PRO A 198 -7.52 4.54 3.59
CA PRO A 198 -7.29 3.23 4.22
C PRO A 198 -7.52 3.20 5.73
N LYS A 199 -7.02 4.22 6.46
CA LYS A 199 -7.23 4.33 7.90
C LYS A 199 -8.70 4.54 8.25
N PHE A 200 -9.38 5.44 7.56
CA PHE A 200 -10.80 5.69 7.79
C PHE A 200 -11.69 4.49 7.40
N MET A 201 -11.38 3.80 6.30
CA MET A 201 -12.04 2.54 5.93
C MET A 201 -11.85 1.48 7.01
N SER A 202 -10.63 1.29 7.52
CA SER A 202 -10.36 0.33 8.60
C SER A 202 -11.14 0.68 9.87
N PHE A 203 -11.21 1.97 10.21
CA PHE A 203 -12.06 2.46 11.30
C PHE A 203 -13.53 2.09 11.09
N LEU A 204 -14.08 2.40 9.91
CA LEU A 204 -15.47 2.07 9.58
C LEU A 204 -15.73 0.56 9.74
N TYR A 205 -14.90 -0.30 9.15
CA TYR A 205 -15.04 -1.76 9.31
C TYR A 205 -14.87 -2.22 10.76
N SER A 206 -13.99 -1.60 11.56
CA SER A 206 -13.80 -2.00 12.96
C SER A 206 -15.06 -1.73 13.81
N GLN A 207 -15.93 -0.81 13.38
CA GLN A 207 -17.22 -0.56 14.04
C GLN A 207 -18.27 -1.59 13.65
N PHE A 208 -18.16 -2.15 12.44
CA PHE A 208 -19.04 -3.22 11.94
C PHE A 208 -18.64 -4.60 12.48
N SER A 209 -17.34 -4.83 12.65
CA SER A 209 -16.76 -6.11 13.07
C SER A 209 -16.82 -6.39 14.57
N GLU A 210 -17.63 -5.68 15.38
CA GLU A 210 -17.99 -6.19 16.72
C GLU A 210 -18.82 -7.51 16.65
N ASN A 211 -19.09 -8.04 15.45
CA ASN A 211 -19.45 -9.44 15.18
C ASN A 211 -18.38 -10.16 14.32
N GLU A 212 -17.53 -10.95 14.98
CA GLU A 212 -16.66 -12.07 14.51
C GLU A 212 -15.12 -11.90 14.61
N ASN A 213 -14.50 -12.77 15.42
CA ASN A 213 -13.09 -12.77 15.88
C ASN A 213 -12.24 -13.93 15.28
N GLY A 214 -10.94 -13.65 15.01
CA GLY A 214 -9.75 -14.56 15.11
C GLY A 214 -9.47 -15.56 13.96
N ILE A 215 -8.26 -15.99 13.58
CA ILE A 215 -7.06 -16.49 14.33
C ILE A 215 -5.80 -16.59 13.38
N PRO A 216 -4.53 -16.51 13.86
CA PRO A 216 -3.31 -16.86 13.10
C PRO A 216 -2.63 -18.21 13.47
N ASN A 217 -1.89 -18.83 12.53
CA ASN A 217 -1.27 -20.17 12.61
C ASN A 217 0.27 -20.17 12.82
N ILE A 218 0.80 -21.11 13.63
CA ILE A 218 2.23 -21.26 14.00
C ILE A 218 2.83 -22.56 13.40
N SER A 219 4.11 -22.55 12.97
CA SER A 219 4.85 -23.74 12.47
C SER A 219 6.21 -23.96 13.17
N LYS A 220 6.69 -25.22 13.15
CA LYS A 220 7.79 -25.79 13.97
C LYS A 220 9.22 -25.54 13.42
N PRO A 221 10.28 -25.56 14.26
CA PRO A 221 11.65 -25.19 13.86
C PRO A 221 12.47 -26.34 13.23
N ARG A 222 13.38 -25.99 12.29
CA ARG A 222 14.37 -26.89 11.66
C ARG A 222 15.79 -26.64 12.18
N LYS A 223 16.58 -27.72 12.36
CA LYS A 223 17.99 -27.70 12.78
C LYS A 223 18.94 -27.21 11.67
N ARG A 224 19.96 -26.42 12.01
CA ARG A 224 20.98 -25.88 11.08
C ARG A 224 22.33 -26.61 11.24
N PRO A 225 23.03 -26.95 10.14
CA PRO A 225 24.39 -27.49 10.19
C PRO A 225 25.44 -26.37 10.37
N LYS A 226 26.58 -26.71 11.00
CA LYS A 226 27.74 -25.81 11.14
C LYS A 226 28.58 -25.86 9.85
N ARG A 227 28.73 -24.74 9.14
CA ARG A 227 29.61 -24.59 7.97
C ARG A 227 30.82 -23.69 8.32
N LYS A 228 31.97 -23.94 7.69
CA LYS A 228 33.10 -23.00 7.70
C LYS A 228 32.66 -21.69 7.06
N VAL A 229 32.96 -20.58 7.72
CA VAL A 229 32.56 -19.23 7.35
C VAL A 229 33.72 -18.53 6.64
N ASN A 230 33.47 -18.00 5.44
CA ASN A 230 34.37 -17.06 4.76
C ASN A 230 33.86 -15.64 5.06
N PHE A 231 34.68 -14.79 5.69
CA PHE A 231 34.26 -13.48 6.18
C PHE A 231 34.16 -12.42 5.08
N GLU A 232 35.00 -12.50 4.04
CA GLU A 232 34.92 -11.62 2.86
C GLU A 232 33.60 -11.83 2.11
N ASP A 233 33.24 -13.08 1.85
CA ASP A 233 31.95 -13.42 1.24
C ASP A 233 30.77 -12.93 2.06
N ILE A 234 30.89 -12.88 3.40
CA ILE A 234 29.81 -12.35 4.26
C ILE A 234 29.68 -10.84 4.09
N LEU A 235 30.79 -10.11 4.07
CA LEU A 235 30.77 -8.65 3.96
C LEU A 235 30.23 -8.21 2.59
N ASP A 236 30.69 -8.85 1.51
CA ASP A 236 30.20 -8.56 0.15
C ASP A 236 28.70 -8.87 0.01
N ASN A 237 28.25 -9.98 0.59
CA ASN A 237 26.83 -10.31 0.62
C ASN A 237 26.03 -9.31 1.47
N GLN A 238 26.57 -8.82 2.59
CA GLN A 238 25.92 -7.80 3.42
C GLN A 238 25.79 -6.48 2.67
N ASN A 239 26.85 -6.01 2.00
CA ASN A 239 26.84 -4.80 1.19
C ASN A 239 25.82 -4.91 0.05
N LYS A 240 25.79 -6.05 -0.64
CA LYS A 240 24.80 -6.30 -1.69
C LYS A 240 23.36 -6.29 -1.16
N ILE A 241 23.13 -6.89 0.01
CA ILE A 241 21.81 -6.87 0.68
C ILE A 241 21.44 -5.45 1.12
N GLY A 242 22.40 -4.66 1.63
CA GLY A 242 22.19 -3.25 1.97
C GLY A 242 21.69 -2.47 0.77
N LEU A 243 22.48 -2.47 -0.31
CA LEU A 243 22.16 -1.78 -1.55
C LEU A 243 20.82 -2.20 -2.16
N LEU A 244 20.50 -3.51 -2.17
CA LEU A 244 19.20 -4.00 -2.64
C LEU A 244 18.04 -3.51 -1.76
N SER A 245 18.27 -3.43 -0.44
CA SER A 245 17.26 -2.94 0.51
C SER A 245 17.03 -1.44 0.33
N GLU A 246 18.08 -0.65 0.21
CA GLU A 246 18.04 0.80 -0.01
C GLU A 246 17.30 1.15 -1.30
N ASN A 247 17.64 0.50 -2.41
CA ASN A 247 16.94 0.69 -3.69
C ASN A 247 15.45 0.33 -3.59
N TYR A 248 15.14 -0.77 -2.92
CA TYR A 248 13.76 -1.19 -2.72
C TYR A 248 12.97 -0.21 -1.84
N ALA A 249 13.59 0.26 -0.75
CA ALA A 249 13.01 1.24 0.16
C ALA A 249 12.78 2.59 -0.53
N LEU A 250 13.74 3.05 -1.34
CA LEU A 250 13.62 4.28 -2.11
C LEU A 250 12.45 4.21 -3.10
N GLU A 251 12.35 3.14 -3.89
CA GLU A 251 11.23 2.97 -4.81
C GLU A 251 9.88 2.85 -4.09
N TRP A 252 9.86 2.17 -2.94
CA TRP A 252 8.69 2.10 -2.08
C TRP A 252 8.29 3.50 -1.59
N GLU A 253 9.26 4.30 -1.17
CA GLU A 253 9.02 5.64 -0.64
C GLU A 253 8.49 6.62 -1.69
N LYS A 254 9.06 6.59 -2.90
CA LYS A 254 8.53 7.33 -4.05
C LYS A 254 7.07 6.98 -4.30
N ASN A 255 6.75 5.68 -4.25
CA ASN A 255 5.38 5.22 -4.41
C ASN A 255 4.48 5.68 -3.26
N ARG A 256 4.95 5.73 -2.01
CA ARG A 256 4.16 6.27 -0.90
C ARG A 256 3.80 7.74 -1.15
N LEU A 257 4.75 8.59 -1.55
CA LEU A 257 4.49 9.99 -1.85
C LEU A 257 3.48 10.16 -2.99
N ILE A 258 3.65 9.43 -4.10
CA ILE A 258 2.68 9.42 -5.21
C ILE A 258 1.30 8.96 -4.71
N GLY A 259 1.28 7.90 -3.88
CA GLY A 259 0.08 7.34 -3.27
C GLY A 259 -0.63 8.27 -2.28
N LEU A 260 0.08 9.25 -1.71
CA LEU A 260 -0.47 10.33 -0.90
C LEU A 260 -0.91 11.54 -1.73
N GLY A 261 -0.59 11.57 -3.03
CA GLY A 261 -0.84 12.74 -3.89
C GLY A 261 0.29 13.78 -3.89
N PHE A 262 1.42 13.50 -3.21
CA PHE A 262 2.59 14.38 -3.15
C PHE A 262 3.66 14.01 -4.18
N GLY A 263 3.24 13.73 -5.42
CA GLY A 263 4.13 13.25 -6.47
C GLY A 263 5.29 14.19 -6.81
N ASP A 264 5.13 15.50 -6.58
CA ASP A 264 6.20 16.48 -6.83
C ASP A 264 7.36 16.35 -5.84
N LEU A 265 7.07 15.98 -4.58
CA LEU A 265 8.09 15.79 -3.52
C LEU A 265 9.02 14.60 -3.81
N VAL A 266 8.66 13.71 -4.73
CA VAL A 266 9.53 12.59 -5.16
C VAL A 266 10.89 13.07 -5.65
N LYS A 267 10.95 14.25 -6.28
CA LYS A 267 12.19 14.83 -6.80
C LYS A 267 13.03 15.50 -5.71
N GLU A 268 12.43 15.75 -4.56
CA GLU A 268 13.05 16.40 -3.40
C GLU A 268 13.61 15.39 -2.39
N ILE A 269 13.40 14.08 -2.60
CA ILE A 269 14.03 13.05 -1.77
C ILE A 269 15.55 13.15 -1.90
N GLU A 270 16.23 13.35 -0.77
CA GLU A 270 17.69 13.35 -0.72
C GLU A 270 18.22 11.95 -0.42
N ASN A 271 19.13 11.46 -1.27
CA ASN A 271 19.87 10.23 -1.01
C ASN A 271 21.12 10.55 -0.18
N ARG A 272 21.18 10.00 1.04
CA ARG A 272 22.25 10.20 2.02
C ARG A 272 23.01 8.91 2.35
N THR A 273 22.76 7.81 1.61
CA THR A 273 23.43 6.50 1.79
C THR A 273 24.96 6.58 1.73
N GLU A 274 25.53 7.52 0.96
CA GLU A 274 26.98 7.76 0.89
C GLU A 274 27.54 8.60 2.05
N TYR A 275 26.69 9.12 2.93
CA TYR A 275 27.03 10.04 4.01
C TYR A 275 26.53 9.55 5.38
N PRO A 276 27.15 8.49 5.96
CA PRO A 276 26.70 7.88 7.22
C PRO A 276 26.63 8.83 8.43
N ALA A 277 27.33 9.97 8.35
CA ALA A 277 27.34 11.00 9.39
C ALA A 277 25.95 11.59 9.67
N TYR A 278 25.04 11.60 8.67
CA TYR A 278 23.65 12.01 8.90
C TYR A 278 22.89 11.05 9.81
N GLY A 279 23.34 9.79 9.90
CA GLY A 279 22.70 8.76 10.72
C GLY A 279 21.39 8.24 10.16
N TYR A 280 21.08 8.50 8.88
CA TYR A 280 19.97 7.92 8.14
C TYR A 280 20.22 7.92 6.63
N ASP A 281 19.56 7.01 5.90
CA ASP A 281 19.79 6.78 4.46
C ASP A 281 19.08 7.78 3.53
N PHE A 282 17.87 8.22 3.87
CA PHE A 282 17.09 9.13 3.03
C PHE A 282 16.39 10.24 3.84
N LEU A 283 16.41 11.47 3.32
CA LEU A 283 15.49 12.53 3.72
C LEU A 283 14.32 12.57 2.74
N SER A 284 13.10 12.41 3.25
CA SER A 284 11.85 12.48 2.51
C SER A 284 10.83 13.34 3.27
N TYR A 285 9.53 13.18 3.00
CA TYR A 285 8.48 14.02 3.57
C TYR A 285 7.26 13.21 3.99
N SER A 286 6.83 13.33 5.25
CA SER A 286 5.57 12.73 5.71
C SER A 286 4.37 13.43 5.07
N LYS A 287 4.47 14.74 4.88
CA LYS A 287 3.55 15.61 4.11
C LYS A 287 4.29 16.90 3.70
N PRO A 288 3.73 17.77 2.83
CA PRO A 288 4.38 19.01 2.46
C PRO A 288 4.84 19.82 3.68
N GLY A 289 6.14 20.13 3.73
CA GLY A 289 6.77 20.88 4.82
C GLY A 289 7.09 20.09 6.09
N ILE A 290 6.79 18.79 6.15
CA ILE A 290 7.16 17.92 7.28
C ILE A 290 8.11 16.85 6.77
N GLU A 291 9.37 16.98 7.16
CA GLU A 291 10.44 16.04 6.83
C GLU A 291 10.20 14.66 7.44
N ARG A 292 10.76 13.64 6.79
CA ARG A 292 10.72 12.23 7.19
C ARG A 292 12.12 11.65 7.04
N TYR A 293 12.70 11.19 8.14
CA TYR A 293 14.04 10.61 8.17
C TYR A 293 13.92 9.09 8.06
N ILE A 294 14.56 8.49 7.06
CA ILE A 294 14.38 7.07 6.73
C ILE A 294 15.70 6.33 6.88
N GLU A 295 15.70 5.33 7.75
CA GLU A 295 16.79 4.38 7.94
C GLU A 295 16.37 2.99 7.46
N VAL A 296 17.11 2.42 6.50
CA VAL A 296 16.76 1.17 5.84
C VAL A 296 17.51 0.01 6.46
N LYS A 297 16.78 -1.00 6.90
CA LYS A 297 17.37 -2.21 7.49
C LYS A 297 16.81 -3.47 6.87
N SER A 298 17.70 -4.32 6.39
CA SER A 298 17.33 -5.70 6.09
C SER A 298 17.04 -6.46 7.39
N ILE A 299 15.91 -7.18 7.46
CA ILE A 299 15.52 -7.93 8.66
C ILE A 299 15.74 -9.43 8.50
N GLY A 300 16.41 -10.03 9.50
CA GLY A 300 16.63 -11.47 9.59
C GLY A 300 15.69 -12.14 10.59
N LYS A 301 15.07 -13.27 10.21
CA LYS A 301 14.21 -14.06 11.12
C LYS A 301 15.05 -14.97 12.02
N LYS A 302 14.93 -14.80 13.34
CA LYS A 302 15.51 -15.67 14.39
C LYS A 302 14.75 -17.01 14.45
N SER A 303 15.37 -18.02 15.05
CA SER A 303 14.80 -19.38 15.20
C SER A 303 13.51 -19.42 16.00
N ASN A 304 13.33 -18.49 16.94
CA ASN A 304 12.13 -18.30 17.76
C ASN A 304 11.01 -17.53 17.04
N GLY A 305 11.19 -17.20 15.76
CA GLY A 305 10.18 -16.50 14.95
C GLY A 305 10.25 -14.97 15.00
N GLN A 306 11.01 -14.39 15.93
CA GLN A 306 11.24 -12.95 16.00
C GLN A 306 12.12 -12.46 14.85
N TYR A 307 12.07 -11.17 14.55
CA TYR A 307 12.96 -10.52 13.58
C TYR A 307 14.05 -9.73 14.31
N ARG A 308 15.17 -9.51 13.63
CA ARG A 308 16.26 -8.65 14.11
C ARG A 308 16.85 -7.83 12.98
N PHE A 309 17.35 -6.66 13.33
CA PHE A 309 18.29 -5.86 12.56
C PHE A 309 19.31 -5.26 13.53
N PHE A 310 20.32 -4.57 12.99
CA PHE A 310 21.38 -3.92 13.76
C PHE A 310 21.33 -2.42 13.50
N LEU A 311 21.68 -1.63 14.52
CA LEU A 311 21.81 -0.18 14.42
C LEU A 311 23.25 0.21 14.77
N SER A 312 23.78 1.20 14.05
CA SER A 312 25.00 1.89 14.48
C SER A 312 24.71 2.84 15.64
N ASP A 313 25.76 3.23 16.38
CA ASP A 313 25.64 4.19 17.47
C ASP A 313 25.12 5.56 16.98
N ASN A 314 25.56 5.98 15.78
CA ASN A 314 25.10 7.22 15.17
C ASN A 314 23.60 7.18 14.83
N GLU A 315 23.13 6.12 14.15
CA GLU A 315 21.70 5.93 13.84
C GLU A 315 20.84 5.92 15.11
N MET A 316 21.29 5.21 16.15
CA MET A 316 20.60 5.16 17.44
C MET A 316 20.53 6.54 18.11
N THR A 317 21.61 7.31 18.03
CA THR A 317 21.69 8.66 18.61
C THR A 317 20.80 9.64 17.86
N ILE A 318 20.89 9.69 16.53
CA ILE A 318 20.10 10.59 15.68
C ILE A 318 18.61 10.28 15.80
N SER A 319 18.21 9.01 15.71
CA SER A 319 16.80 8.60 15.85
C SER A 319 16.16 8.94 17.20
N LYS A 320 16.96 9.20 18.24
CA LYS A 320 16.49 9.63 19.57
C LYS A 320 16.60 11.14 19.81
N SER A 321 17.26 11.87 18.90
CA SER A 321 17.43 13.32 19.03
C SER A 321 16.08 14.05 19.01
N SER A 322 15.99 15.18 19.70
CA SER A 322 14.76 15.99 19.74
C SER A 322 14.32 16.49 18.37
N GLU A 323 15.27 16.67 17.45
CA GLU A 323 15.03 17.14 16.09
C GLU A 323 14.41 16.05 15.21
N HIS A 324 14.85 14.79 15.34
CA HIS A 324 14.49 13.74 14.40
C HIS A 324 13.43 12.76 14.94
N LYS A 325 13.38 12.53 16.26
CA LYS A 325 12.61 11.43 16.88
C LYS A 325 11.13 11.37 16.47
N GLU A 326 10.52 12.52 16.15
CA GLU A 326 9.11 12.58 15.80
C GLU A 326 8.81 12.14 14.37
N GLU A 327 9.80 12.13 13.47
CA GLU A 327 9.63 11.77 12.07
C GLU A 327 10.72 10.82 11.57
N TYR A 328 11.36 10.08 12.50
CA TYR A 328 12.36 9.07 12.17
C TYR A 328 11.71 7.69 12.03
N TYR A 329 11.92 7.03 10.89
CA TYR A 329 11.31 5.76 10.55
C TYR A 329 12.33 4.71 10.11
N PHE A 330 12.14 3.49 10.60
CA PHE A 330 12.83 2.31 10.10
C PHE A 330 12.06 1.68 8.94
N TYR A 331 12.72 1.51 7.81
CA TYR A 331 12.22 0.80 6.64
C TYR A 331 12.82 -0.60 6.65
N LEU A 332 12.04 -1.54 7.20
CA LEU A 332 12.46 -2.90 7.50
C LEU A 332 12.17 -3.82 6.30
N VAL A 333 13.20 -4.10 5.52
CA VAL A 333 13.10 -4.87 4.27
C VAL A 333 13.20 -6.37 4.57
N LYS A 334 12.14 -7.10 4.20
CA LYS A 334 12.05 -8.55 4.30
C LYS A 334 12.33 -9.20 2.95
N TYR A 335 13.19 -10.20 2.97
CA TYR A 335 13.60 -10.93 1.78
C TYR A 335 12.77 -12.19 1.54
N GLY A 336 12.51 -12.47 0.27
CA GLY A 336 11.90 -13.70 -0.22
C GLY A 336 12.88 -14.89 -0.18
N LYS A 337 12.36 -16.08 -0.50
CA LYS A 337 13.19 -17.30 -0.59
C LYS A 337 14.16 -17.27 -1.78
N ASP A 338 13.87 -16.43 -2.77
CA ASP A 338 14.68 -16.18 -3.96
C ASP A 338 15.84 -15.20 -3.70
N GLY A 339 15.95 -14.64 -2.49
CA GLY A 339 17.00 -13.69 -2.14
C GLY A 339 16.75 -12.27 -2.64
N THR A 340 15.51 -11.94 -3.04
CA THR A 340 15.11 -10.58 -3.41
C THR A 340 14.25 -9.92 -2.32
N PRO A 341 14.26 -8.58 -2.21
CA PRO A 341 13.29 -7.86 -1.39
C PRO A 341 11.85 -8.23 -1.77
N ALA A 342 11.05 -8.61 -0.78
CA ALA A 342 9.70 -9.13 -1.00
C ALA A 342 8.60 -8.37 -0.24
N ASP A 343 8.95 -7.74 0.88
CA ASP A 343 8.03 -6.94 1.69
C ASP A 343 8.80 -5.84 2.44
N LEU A 344 8.10 -4.78 2.82
CA LEU A 344 8.64 -3.66 3.60
C LEU A 344 7.69 -3.35 4.76
N TYR A 345 8.25 -3.29 5.97
CA TYR A 345 7.53 -2.84 7.16
C TYR A 345 8.08 -1.49 7.58
N ILE A 346 7.21 -0.58 7.96
CA ILE A 346 7.57 0.75 8.41
C ILE A 346 7.26 0.84 9.89
N LYS A 347 8.22 1.33 10.66
CA LYS A 347 7.97 1.61 12.06
C LYS A 347 8.65 2.89 12.49
N LYS A 348 7.93 3.78 13.18
CA LYS A 348 8.52 4.96 13.78
C LYS A 348 9.52 4.52 14.86
N ALA A 349 10.64 5.22 14.98
CA ALA A 349 11.71 4.83 15.89
C ALA A 349 11.22 4.75 17.34
N THR A 350 10.41 5.72 17.78
CA THR A 350 9.83 5.76 19.13
C THR A 350 9.02 4.49 19.45
N GLU A 351 8.12 4.09 18.56
CA GLU A 351 7.31 2.88 18.71
C GLU A 351 8.16 1.61 18.61
N MET A 352 9.18 1.61 17.76
CA MET A 352 10.11 0.48 17.64
C MET A 352 10.82 0.23 18.97
N TYR A 353 11.22 1.29 19.68
CA TYR A 353 11.92 1.18 20.95
C TYR A 353 11.02 0.74 22.12
N GLU A 354 9.74 1.07 22.09
CA GLU A 354 8.78 0.63 23.11
C GLU A 354 8.46 -0.87 23.01
N ASP A 355 8.37 -1.39 21.78
CA ASP A 355 7.95 -2.78 21.52
C ASP A 355 9.10 -3.77 21.33
N SER A 356 10.35 -3.36 21.58
CA SER A 356 11.53 -4.20 21.31
C SER A 356 12.50 -4.30 22.47
N ASN A 357 13.19 -5.45 22.53
CA ASN A 357 14.35 -5.62 23.39
C ASN A 357 15.60 -5.17 22.64
N ILE A 358 16.31 -4.17 23.19
CA ILE A 358 17.56 -3.64 22.64
C ILE A 358 18.73 -4.22 23.42
N GLU A 359 19.60 -4.96 22.75
CA GLU A 359 20.79 -5.57 23.33
C GLU A 359 22.05 -4.93 22.70
N PRO A 360 23.12 -4.66 23.49
CA PRO A 360 24.38 -4.19 22.93
C PRO A 360 24.95 -5.18 21.91
N CYS A 361 25.40 -4.67 20.77
CA CYS A 361 25.96 -5.49 19.69
C CYS A 361 27.43 -5.20 19.38
N ALA A 362 27.89 -3.98 19.61
CA ALA A 362 29.27 -3.56 19.40
C ALA A 362 29.65 -2.46 20.41
N TYR A 363 30.93 -2.35 20.73
CA TYR A 363 31.49 -1.31 21.60
C TYR A 363 32.61 -0.59 20.85
N SER A 364 32.62 0.73 20.91
CA SER A 364 33.74 1.55 20.44
C SER A 364 34.66 1.91 21.61
N ILE A 365 35.97 1.74 21.44
CA ILE A 365 36.98 2.10 22.43
C ILE A 365 37.86 3.20 21.82
N ASN A 366 37.83 4.39 22.43
CA ASN A 366 38.68 5.51 22.05
C ASN A 366 39.78 5.68 23.09
N PHE A 367 41.02 5.87 22.65
CA PHE A 367 42.16 6.18 23.53
C PHE A 367 43.10 7.14 22.82
N GLU A 368 43.80 7.96 23.60
CA GLU A 368 44.87 8.82 23.10
C GLU A 368 46.21 8.14 23.35
N LEU A 369 47.10 8.21 22.36
CA LEU A 369 48.49 7.82 22.54
C LEU A 369 49.22 9.01 23.17
N SER A 370 49.75 8.82 24.38
CA SER A 370 50.72 9.76 24.95
C SER A 370 51.95 9.76 24.03
N VAL A 371 52.18 10.86 23.32
CA VAL A 371 53.41 11.09 22.53
C VAL A 371 54.57 11.35 23.47
#